data_AF-A0A0F9I8A8-F1
#
_entry.id   AF-A0A0F9I8A8-F1
#
_cell.length_a   1.000
_cell.length_b   1.000
_cell.length_c   1.000
_cell.angle_alpha   90.00
_cell.angle_beta   90.00
_cell.angle_gamma   90.00
#
_symmetry.space_group_name_H-M   'P 1'
#
loop_
_entity.id
_entity.type
_entity.pdbx_description
1 polymer ?
#
loop_
_entity_poly.entity_id
_entity_poly.type
_entity_poly.pdbx_seq_one_letter_code
_entity_poly.pdbx_strand_id
1 'polypeptide(L)'
;MERGHNVYVEKPPAGTVQEVDRMIKAVADSGRICALGFQAIYGRSINWIKQRIVSGALGEVRRMRCWAFWPRPDAYYARNEWAGKLRLGPTWVLDGPSNNALSHQIANMLYLASPRERTFALPVTVRAELYHARDIESEDTSAIEITTAEGAVAHYLVSHCTAGEQTGRARMRDRVGIVRRCDDVIEALAQCRKLAFWVDDELLNLFR
;
A
#
# COMPACT_ATOMS: atom_id res chain seq x y z
N MET A 1 -24.56 0.74 7.42
CA MET A 1 -25.00 2.07 6.95
C MET A 1 -26.51 2.17 6.80
N GLU A 2 -27.19 1.13 6.30
CA GLU A 2 -28.67 1.08 6.18
C GLU A 2 -29.41 1.39 7.49
N ARG A 3 -28.83 1.04 8.65
CA ARG A 3 -29.36 1.37 9.98
C ARG A 3 -29.00 2.78 10.48
N GLY A 4 -28.52 3.67 9.62
CA GLY A 4 -28.21 5.06 9.96
C GLY A 4 -26.86 5.31 10.66
N HIS A 5 -25.99 4.29 10.75
CA HIS A 5 -24.67 4.43 11.37
C HIS A 5 -23.58 4.72 10.34
N ASN A 6 -22.64 5.60 10.73
CA ASN A 6 -21.32 5.70 10.10
C ASN A 6 -20.52 4.42 10.37
N VAL A 7 -19.61 4.08 9.48
CA VAL A 7 -18.83 2.83 9.57
C VAL A 7 -17.36 3.14 9.41
N TYR A 8 -16.53 2.49 10.22
CA TYR A 8 -15.10 2.38 9.98
C TYR A 8 -14.81 0.94 9.58
N VAL A 9 -14.19 0.74 8.41
CA VAL A 9 -13.86 -0.57 7.85
C VAL A 9 -12.35 -0.72 7.86
N GLU A 10 -11.85 -1.77 8.52
CA GLU A 10 -10.43 -2.10 8.48
C GLU A 10 -9.97 -2.46 7.06
N LYS A 11 -8.67 -2.34 6.80
CA LYS A 11 -8.09 -2.77 5.53
C LYS A 11 -7.85 -4.29 5.53
N PRO A 12 -7.99 -4.97 4.38
CA PRO A 12 -8.61 -4.48 3.15
C PRO A 12 -10.13 -4.30 3.30
N PRO A 13 -10.75 -3.36 2.58
CA PRO A 13 -12.18 -3.07 2.73
C PRO A 13 -13.07 -4.25 2.32
N ALA A 14 -12.62 -5.09 1.38
CA ALA A 14 -13.31 -6.28 0.89
C ALA A 14 -12.36 -7.23 0.15
N GLY A 15 -12.85 -8.44 -0.14
CA GLY A 15 -12.15 -9.42 -0.97
C GLY A 15 -12.30 -9.16 -2.48
N THR A 16 -13.32 -8.43 -2.92
CA THR A 16 -13.56 -8.15 -4.35
C THR A 16 -13.91 -6.69 -4.65
N VAL A 17 -13.68 -6.26 -5.89
CA VAL A 17 -14.08 -4.91 -6.36
C VAL A 17 -15.60 -4.75 -6.32
N GLN A 18 -16.36 -5.80 -6.63
CA GLN A 18 -17.82 -5.77 -6.60
C GLN A 18 -18.36 -5.54 -5.18
N GLU A 19 -17.67 -6.03 -4.16
CA GLU A 19 -17.99 -5.70 -2.76
C GLU A 19 -17.67 -4.26 -2.41
N VAL A 20 -16.57 -3.70 -2.93
CA VAL A 20 -16.25 -2.28 -2.80
C VAL A 20 -17.31 -1.41 -3.49
N ASP A 21 -17.76 -1.79 -4.69
CA ASP A 21 -18.83 -1.08 -5.41
C ASP A 21 -20.14 -1.06 -4.59
N ARG A 22 -20.48 -2.18 -3.94
CA ARG A 22 -21.62 -2.25 -3.01
C ARG A 22 -21.44 -1.32 -1.82
N MET A 23 -20.24 -1.23 -1.25
CA MET A 23 -19.95 -0.28 -0.17
C MET A 23 -20.09 1.18 -0.63
N ILE A 24 -19.57 1.52 -1.81
CA ILE A 24 -19.70 2.86 -2.40
C ILE A 24 -21.17 3.21 -2.61
N LYS A 25 -21.96 2.29 -3.16
CA LYS A 25 -23.41 2.47 -3.31
C LYS A 25 -24.09 2.70 -1.96
N ALA A 26 -23.76 1.89 -0.94
CA ALA A 26 -24.34 2.04 0.39
C ALA A 26 -23.97 3.38 1.06
N VAL A 27 -22.78 3.93 0.81
CA VAL A 27 -22.41 5.30 1.22
C VAL A 27 -23.31 6.31 0.53
N ALA A 28 -23.47 6.22 -0.79
CA ALA A 28 -24.28 7.15 -1.58
C ALA A 28 -25.76 7.12 -1.18
N ASP A 29 -26.34 5.93 -1.03
CA ASP A 29 -27.77 5.76 -0.70
C ASP A 29 -28.11 6.24 0.71
N SER A 30 -27.18 6.10 1.67
CA SER A 30 -27.42 6.40 3.09
C SER A 30 -26.98 7.79 3.52
N GLY A 31 -26.14 8.46 2.71
CA GLY A 31 -25.47 9.71 3.09
C GLY A 31 -24.63 9.59 4.38
N ARG A 32 -24.21 8.38 4.75
CA ARG A 32 -23.35 8.11 5.92
C ARG A 32 -21.88 8.14 5.52
N ILE A 33 -21.02 8.29 6.52
CA ILE A 33 -19.57 8.22 6.32
C ILE A 33 -19.10 6.78 6.44
N CYS A 34 -18.29 6.34 5.48
CA CYS A 34 -17.48 5.12 5.56
C CYS A 34 -16.00 5.49 5.52
N ALA A 35 -15.29 5.27 6.62
CA ALA A 35 -13.85 5.51 6.71
C ALA A 35 -13.10 4.18 6.54
N LEU A 36 -12.03 4.18 5.75
CA LEU A 36 -11.20 3.00 5.51
C LEU A 36 -9.91 3.05 6.34
N GLY A 37 -9.53 1.92 6.92
CA GLY A 37 -8.36 1.74 7.78
C GLY A 37 -7.02 1.73 7.04
N PHE A 38 -6.77 2.70 6.15
CA PHE A 38 -5.45 2.92 5.55
C PHE A 38 -4.64 3.95 6.35
N GLN A 39 -4.42 3.70 7.64
CA GLN A 39 -3.83 4.68 8.56
C GLN A 39 -2.43 5.17 8.18
N ALA A 40 -1.67 4.38 7.40
CA ALA A 40 -0.32 4.72 6.98
C ALA A 40 -0.23 6.05 6.19
N ILE A 41 -1.29 6.43 5.45
CA ILE A 41 -1.32 7.70 4.71
C ILE A 41 -1.30 8.93 5.63
N TYR A 42 -1.69 8.76 6.90
CA TYR A 42 -1.66 9.82 7.92
C TYR A 42 -0.31 9.91 8.64
N GLY A 43 0.67 9.07 8.27
CA GLY A 43 2.02 9.15 8.80
C GLY A 43 2.68 10.50 8.53
N ARG A 44 3.47 10.99 9.49
CA ARG A 44 4.16 12.29 9.41
C ARG A 44 5.03 12.41 8.17
N SER A 45 5.83 11.38 7.89
CA SER A 45 6.74 11.36 6.72
C SER A 45 5.96 11.34 5.41
N ILE A 46 4.89 10.55 5.31
CA ILE A 46 4.04 10.50 4.12
C ILE A 46 3.41 11.88 3.83
N ASN A 47 2.87 12.54 4.86
CA ASN A 47 2.30 13.87 4.68
C ASN A 47 3.35 14.95 4.40
N TRP A 48 4.55 14.85 4.97
CA TRP A 48 5.66 15.75 4.67
C TRP A 48 6.08 15.68 3.20
N ILE A 49 6.11 14.47 2.61
CA ILE A 49 6.38 14.26 1.19
C ILE A 49 5.21 14.81 0.36
N LYS A 50 3.98 14.45 0.73
CA LYS A 50 2.76 14.89 0.04
C LYS A 50 2.69 16.42 -0.08
N GLN A 51 2.96 17.14 1.00
CA GLN A 51 2.96 18.60 1.02
C GLN A 51 3.93 19.19 0.00
N ARG A 52 5.10 18.58 -0.18
CA ARG A 52 6.10 19.04 -1.14
C ARG A 52 5.75 18.69 -2.59
N ILE A 53 5.04 17.58 -2.80
CA ILE A 53 4.47 17.24 -4.10
C ILE A 53 3.40 18.27 -4.47
N VAL A 54 2.48 18.54 -3.54
CA VAL A 54 1.40 19.52 -3.72
C VAL A 54 1.95 20.94 -3.93
N SER A 55 2.99 21.34 -3.20
CA SER A 55 3.60 22.66 -3.36
C SER A 55 4.44 22.80 -4.63
N GLY A 56 4.62 21.72 -5.39
CA GLY A 56 5.50 21.69 -6.56
C GLY A 56 7.00 21.69 -6.23
N ALA A 57 7.40 21.72 -4.95
CA ALA A 57 8.80 21.61 -4.53
C ALA A 57 9.43 20.29 -4.99
N LEU A 58 8.61 19.26 -5.23
CA LEU A 58 9.05 17.99 -5.79
C LEU A 58 8.87 17.85 -7.31
N GLY A 59 8.39 18.90 -7.99
CA GLY A 59 7.99 18.81 -9.38
C GLY A 59 6.95 17.71 -9.62
N GLU A 60 6.86 17.25 -10.86
CA GLU A 60 5.93 16.21 -11.27
C GLU A 60 6.47 14.81 -10.94
N VAL A 61 5.65 14.00 -10.27
CA VAL A 61 5.95 12.59 -9.96
C VAL A 61 5.81 11.76 -11.23
N ARG A 62 6.92 11.19 -11.72
CA ARG A 62 6.92 10.35 -12.94
C ARG A 62 6.93 8.87 -12.64
N ARG A 63 7.73 8.46 -11.66
CA ARG A 63 7.86 7.06 -11.29
C ARG A 63 7.98 6.90 -9.79
N MET A 64 7.35 5.87 -9.27
CA MET A 64 7.52 5.40 -7.90
C MET A 64 7.96 3.95 -7.89
N ARG A 65 8.81 3.57 -6.94
CA ARG A 65 9.22 2.18 -6.74
C ARG A 65 9.06 1.82 -5.27
N CYS A 66 8.35 0.75 -4.97
CA CYS A 66 8.24 0.18 -3.64
C CYS A 66 8.80 -1.24 -3.67
N TRP A 67 9.82 -1.48 -2.85
CA TRP A 67 10.32 -2.80 -2.54
C TRP A 67 10.04 -3.05 -1.08
N ALA A 68 9.26 -4.09 -0.74
CA ALA A 68 8.97 -4.43 0.66
C ALA A 68 9.09 -5.94 0.89
N PHE A 69 10.08 -6.31 1.69
CA PHE A 69 10.38 -7.70 2.00
C PHE A 69 10.07 -7.94 3.47
N TRP A 70 9.02 -8.73 3.72
CA TRP A 70 8.51 -8.92 5.07
C TRP A 70 8.25 -10.41 5.33
N PRO A 71 9.29 -11.16 5.71
CA PRO A 71 9.21 -12.60 5.63
C PRO A 71 8.18 -13.14 6.63
N ARG A 72 7.46 -14.21 6.25
CA ARG A 72 6.46 -14.89 7.09
C ARG A 72 6.79 -16.36 7.21
N PRO A 73 6.74 -16.98 8.42
CA PRO A 73 6.92 -18.42 8.58
C PRO A 73 5.65 -19.19 8.20
N ASP A 74 5.72 -20.52 8.06
CA ASP A 74 4.53 -21.36 7.83
C ASP A 74 3.48 -21.20 8.94
N ALA A 75 3.93 -21.00 10.19
CA ALA A 75 3.05 -20.72 11.32
C ALA A 75 2.19 -19.45 11.13
N TYR A 76 2.63 -18.49 10.31
CA TYR A 76 1.78 -17.35 9.94
C TYR A 76 0.57 -17.82 9.14
N TYR A 77 0.75 -18.68 8.15
CA TYR A 77 -0.31 -19.18 7.30
C TYR A 77 -1.20 -20.22 8.01
N ALA A 78 -0.64 -20.96 8.96
CA ALA A 78 -1.42 -21.89 9.79
C ALA A 78 -2.23 -21.21 10.91
N ARG A 79 -2.11 -19.89 11.11
CA ARG A 79 -2.70 -19.18 12.27
C ARG A 79 -4.23 -19.16 12.28
N ASN A 80 -4.85 -19.29 11.11
CA ASN A 80 -6.30 -19.26 10.93
C ASN A 80 -6.69 -19.84 9.56
N GLU A 81 -8.00 -19.96 9.31
CA GLU A 81 -8.52 -20.65 8.12
C GLU A 81 -8.45 -19.83 6.82
N TRP A 82 -8.12 -18.54 6.87
CA TRP A 82 -8.17 -17.65 5.71
C TRP A 82 -6.79 -17.17 5.25
N ALA A 83 -5.75 -17.32 6.09
CA ALA A 83 -4.42 -16.86 5.78
C ALA A 83 -3.84 -17.58 4.56
N GLY A 84 -3.39 -16.83 3.55
CA GLY A 84 -2.90 -17.38 2.28
C GLY A 84 -3.97 -18.02 1.39
N LYS A 85 -5.27 -17.82 1.67
CA LYS A 85 -6.36 -18.38 0.85
C LYS A 85 -6.88 -17.39 -0.17
N LEU A 86 -7.29 -17.92 -1.32
CA LEU A 86 -8.07 -17.14 -2.29
C LEU A 86 -9.52 -17.03 -1.82
N ARG A 87 -10.08 -18.11 -1.26
CA ARG A 87 -11.51 -18.19 -0.92
C ARG A 87 -11.76 -18.98 0.37
N LEU A 88 -12.78 -18.59 1.11
CA LEU A 88 -13.34 -19.36 2.23
C LEU A 88 -14.81 -19.66 1.94
N GLY A 89 -15.11 -20.89 1.54
CA GLY A 89 -16.44 -21.30 1.08
C GLY A 89 -16.89 -20.44 -0.11
N PRO A 90 -18.04 -19.71 -0.03
CA PRO A 90 -18.48 -18.85 -1.10
C PRO A 90 -17.74 -17.49 -1.14
N THR A 91 -17.02 -17.11 -0.08
CA THR A 91 -16.49 -15.75 0.13
C THR A 91 -15.06 -15.61 -0.37
N TRP A 92 -14.79 -14.62 -1.20
CA TRP A 92 -13.43 -14.27 -1.60
C TRP A 92 -12.67 -13.62 -0.44
N VAL A 93 -11.45 -14.10 -0.21
CA VAL A 93 -10.53 -13.55 0.78
C VAL A 93 -9.39 -12.83 0.08
N LEU A 94 -8.77 -13.50 -0.91
CA LEU A 94 -7.59 -13.04 -1.64
C LEU A 94 -6.48 -12.59 -0.66
N ASP A 95 -6.14 -13.43 0.32
CA ASP A 95 -5.12 -13.06 1.32
C ASP A 95 -3.71 -13.29 0.79
N GLY A 96 -3.03 -12.19 0.52
CA GLY A 96 -1.60 -12.17 0.29
C GLY A 96 -0.97 -10.83 0.66
N PRO A 97 0.33 -10.63 0.38
CA PRO A 97 1.02 -9.39 0.74
C PRO A 97 0.36 -8.16 0.13
N SER A 98 -0.09 -8.22 -1.13
CA SER A 98 -0.61 -7.06 -1.85
C SER A 98 -1.96 -6.60 -1.34
N ASN A 99 -2.83 -7.54 -0.98
CA ASN A 99 -4.19 -7.23 -0.50
C ASN A 99 -4.23 -7.00 1.02
N ASN A 100 -3.37 -7.68 1.79
CA ASN A 100 -3.37 -7.61 3.24
C ASN A 100 -2.12 -6.96 3.83
N ALA A 101 -1.02 -7.71 3.96
CA ALA A 101 0.08 -7.32 4.85
C ALA A 101 0.76 -6.01 4.43
N LEU A 102 0.86 -5.78 3.13
CA LEU A 102 1.58 -4.69 2.48
C LEU A 102 0.67 -3.86 1.56
N SER A 103 -0.65 -3.86 1.79
CA SER A 103 -1.59 -3.05 1.01
C SER A 103 -1.49 -1.54 1.30
N HIS A 104 -0.96 -1.16 2.48
CA HIS A 104 -0.67 0.23 2.81
C HIS A 104 0.33 0.88 1.85
N GLN A 105 1.24 0.11 1.27
CA GLN A 105 2.27 0.59 0.37
C GLN A 105 1.66 1.01 -0.96
N ILE A 106 0.71 0.23 -1.50
CA ILE A 106 -0.06 0.61 -2.69
C ILE A 106 -0.85 1.89 -2.40
N ALA A 107 -1.53 1.96 -1.25
CA ALA A 107 -2.25 3.16 -0.83
C ALA A 107 -1.31 4.39 -0.74
N ASN A 108 -0.14 4.26 -0.12
CA ASN A 108 0.84 5.33 0.00
C ASN A 108 1.37 5.77 -1.37
N MET A 109 1.67 4.83 -2.27
CA MET A 109 2.12 5.12 -3.63
C MET A 109 1.05 5.94 -4.37
N LEU A 110 -0.19 5.47 -4.41
CA LEU A 110 -1.28 6.20 -5.07
C LEU A 110 -1.55 7.56 -4.40
N TYR A 111 -1.46 7.64 -3.07
CA TYR A 111 -1.60 8.90 -2.35
C TYR A 111 -0.54 9.92 -2.76
N LEU A 112 0.72 9.49 -2.86
CA LEU A 112 1.84 10.36 -3.23
C LEU A 112 1.87 10.68 -4.72
N ALA A 113 1.40 9.80 -5.61
CA ALA A 113 1.29 10.10 -7.04
C ALA A 113 0.27 11.19 -7.37
N SER A 114 -0.69 11.47 -6.48
CA SER A 114 -1.62 12.56 -6.71
C SER A 114 -0.95 13.92 -6.45
N PRO A 115 -1.12 14.92 -7.33
CA PRO A 115 -0.65 16.28 -7.09
C PRO A 115 -1.57 17.10 -6.18
N ARG A 116 -2.72 16.56 -5.75
CA ARG A 116 -3.72 17.27 -4.95
C ARG A 116 -3.73 16.78 -3.51
N GLU A 117 -3.99 17.68 -2.56
CA GLU A 117 -4.12 17.32 -1.14
C GLU A 117 -5.18 16.24 -0.92
N ARG A 118 -4.93 15.33 0.04
CA ARG A 118 -5.94 14.38 0.57
C ARG A 118 -6.63 13.53 -0.50
N THR A 119 -6.00 13.29 -1.64
CA THR A 119 -6.51 12.45 -2.74
C THR A 119 -5.48 11.42 -3.17
N PHE A 120 -5.97 10.36 -3.80
CA PHE A 120 -5.18 9.32 -4.44
C PHE A 120 -5.16 9.55 -5.95
N ALA A 121 -4.06 9.16 -6.58
CA ALA A 121 -3.93 9.07 -8.02
C ALA A 121 -4.87 7.99 -8.55
N LEU A 122 -5.43 8.20 -9.75
CA LEU A 122 -6.38 7.26 -10.36
C LEU A 122 -5.63 6.19 -11.15
N PRO A 123 -5.66 4.90 -10.76
CA PRO A 123 -5.10 3.82 -11.58
C PRO A 123 -5.84 3.73 -12.93
N VAL A 124 -5.10 3.68 -14.04
CA VAL A 124 -5.66 3.50 -15.39
C VAL A 124 -5.29 2.15 -16.00
N THR A 125 -4.10 1.65 -15.73
CA THR A 125 -3.68 0.30 -16.11
C THR A 125 -2.97 -0.35 -14.93
N VAL A 126 -3.22 -1.64 -14.75
CA VAL A 126 -2.56 -2.47 -13.74
C VAL A 126 -2.08 -3.72 -14.43
N ARG A 127 -0.78 -4.01 -14.31
CA ARG A 127 -0.17 -5.28 -14.71
C ARG A 127 0.42 -5.92 -13.46
N ALA A 128 0.12 -7.19 -13.24
CA ALA A 128 0.58 -7.91 -12.07
C ALA A 128 1.11 -9.29 -12.43
N GLU A 129 2.16 -9.70 -11.75
CA GLU A 129 2.66 -11.06 -11.69
C GLU A 129 2.61 -11.50 -10.23
N LEU A 130 1.87 -12.57 -9.97
CA LEU A 130 1.61 -13.09 -8.63
C LEU A 130 2.20 -14.48 -8.53
N TYR A 131 3.00 -14.71 -7.50
CA TYR A 131 3.74 -15.94 -7.29
C TYR A 131 3.59 -16.42 -5.86
N HIS A 132 3.74 -17.72 -5.67
CA HIS A 132 3.88 -18.31 -4.35
C HIS A 132 4.99 -19.37 -4.35
N ALA A 133 5.81 -19.35 -3.31
CA ALA A 133 6.80 -20.39 -3.04
C ALA A 133 6.33 -21.34 -1.93
N ARG A 134 5.40 -20.89 -1.07
CA ARG A 134 4.76 -21.72 -0.05
C ARG A 134 3.57 -22.49 -0.62
N ASP A 135 3.22 -23.57 0.09
CA ASP A 135 2.02 -24.37 -0.19
C ASP A 135 0.77 -23.66 0.36
N ILE A 136 0.35 -22.62 -0.35
CA ILE A 136 -0.81 -21.77 -0.07
C ILE A 136 -1.57 -21.53 -1.40
N GLU A 137 -2.82 -21.07 -1.33
CA GLU A 137 -3.63 -20.84 -2.52
C GLU A 137 -3.34 -19.48 -3.18
N SER A 138 -3.10 -18.45 -2.36
CA SER A 138 -2.84 -17.08 -2.81
C SER A 138 -1.34 -16.82 -2.97
N GLU A 139 -0.99 -15.61 -3.36
CA GLU A 139 0.37 -15.17 -3.55
C GLU A 139 1.12 -14.91 -2.23
N ASP A 140 2.41 -15.25 -2.19
CA ASP A 140 3.34 -14.78 -1.15
C ASP A 140 4.38 -13.77 -1.70
N THR A 141 4.39 -13.58 -3.01
CA THR A 141 5.28 -12.69 -3.75
C THR A 141 4.51 -12.02 -4.88
N SER A 142 4.64 -10.71 -5.04
CA SER A 142 3.90 -9.96 -6.05
C SER A 142 4.76 -8.89 -6.69
N ALA A 143 4.73 -8.81 -8.03
CA ALA A 143 5.24 -7.68 -8.80
C ALA A 143 4.05 -7.00 -9.49
N ILE A 144 3.82 -5.72 -9.19
CA ILE A 144 2.68 -4.96 -9.71
C ILE A 144 3.20 -3.65 -10.30
N GLU A 145 2.74 -3.32 -11.50
CA GLU A 145 2.94 -2.06 -12.17
C GLU A 145 1.58 -1.36 -12.33
N ILE A 146 1.50 -0.10 -11.90
CA ILE A 146 0.30 0.72 -11.99
C ILE A 146 0.64 1.99 -12.75
N THR A 147 -0.01 2.23 -13.87
CA THR A 147 0.00 3.57 -14.51
C THR A 147 -1.18 4.36 -13.99
N THR A 148 -0.98 5.63 -13.66
CA THR A 148 -2.05 6.52 -13.17
C THR A 148 -2.45 7.56 -14.21
N ALA A 149 -3.66 8.11 -14.10
CA ALA A 149 -4.16 9.17 -14.98
C ALA A 149 -3.32 10.45 -14.90
N GLU A 150 -2.66 10.67 -13.76
CA GLU A 150 -1.71 11.76 -13.50
C GLU A 150 -0.36 11.55 -14.21
N GLY A 151 -0.17 10.43 -14.92
CA GLY A 151 1.05 10.13 -15.68
C GLY A 151 2.18 9.50 -14.87
N ALA A 152 1.95 9.18 -13.60
CA ALA A 152 2.91 8.46 -12.77
C ALA A 152 2.85 6.94 -13.01
N VAL A 153 4.00 6.28 -12.97
CA VAL A 153 4.10 4.81 -13.01
C VAL A 153 4.62 4.30 -11.66
N ALA A 154 3.85 3.46 -11.00
CA ALA A 154 4.17 2.85 -9.71
C ALA A 154 4.61 1.40 -9.92
N HIS A 155 5.84 1.06 -9.55
CA HIS A 155 6.32 -0.33 -9.51
C HIS A 155 6.37 -0.82 -8.06
N TYR A 156 5.75 -1.94 -7.80
CA TYR A 156 5.58 -2.53 -6.48
C TYR A 156 6.08 -3.97 -6.54
N LEU A 157 7.13 -4.30 -5.80
CA LEU A 157 7.58 -5.68 -5.63
C LEU A 157 7.66 -6.00 -4.15
N VAL A 158 6.95 -7.04 -3.76
CA VAL A 158 6.90 -7.47 -2.36
C VAL A 158 7.01 -8.97 -2.25
N SER A 159 7.54 -9.43 -1.12
CA SER A 159 7.60 -10.86 -0.85
C SER A 159 7.63 -11.17 0.64
N HIS A 160 6.88 -12.20 1.03
CA HIS A 160 6.97 -12.91 2.31
C HIS A 160 8.02 -14.04 2.29
N CYS A 161 8.61 -14.34 1.13
CA CYS A 161 9.60 -15.40 0.91
C CYS A 161 10.98 -14.81 0.65
N THR A 162 11.56 -14.16 1.67
CA THR A 162 12.90 -13.56 1.59
C THR A 162 13.82 -14.05 2.70
N ALA A 163 15.13 -14.08 2.41
CA ALA A 163 16.16 -14.45 3.37
C ALA A 163 16.34 -13.35 4.43
N GLY A 164 16.23 -13.71 5.71
CA GLY A 164 16.42 -12.81 6.85
C GLY A 164 15.83 -13.37 8.14
N GLU A 165 16.43 -13.03 9.29
CA GLU A 165 16.00 -13.53 10.61
C GLU A 165 14.57 -13.11 10.96
N GLN A 166 13.79 -14.12 11.36
CA GLN A 166 12.43 -14.07 11.90
C GLN A 166 12.38 -13.72 13.40
N THR A 167 13.38 -13.02 13.93
CA THR A 167 13.20 -12.44 15.26
C THR A 167 12.15 -11.34 15.13
N GLY A 168 11.41 -10.97 16.19
CA GLY A 168 10.42 -9.87 16.16
C GLY A 168 10.98 -8.47 15.79
N ARG A 169 12.18 -8.45 15.20
CA ARG A 169 12.96 -7.41 14.54
C ARG A 169 13.19 -7.71 13.05
N ALA A 170 12.31 -8.46 12.37
CA ALA A 170 12.36 -8.56 10.90
C ALA A 170 12.51 -7.14 10.33
N ARG A 171 13.68 -6.85 9.75
CA ARG A 171 13.96 -5.54 9.16
C ARG A 171 13.13 -5.44 7.90
N MET A 172 11.95 -4.87 8.02
CA MET A 172 11.21 -4.35 6.89
C MET A 172 12.15 -3.38 6.15
N ARG A 173 12.64 -3.82 4.99
CA ARG A 173 13.43 -2.98 4.08
C ARG A 173 12.46 -2.41 3.06
N ASP A 174 11.79 -1.33 3.46
CA ASP A 174 10.89 -0.60 2.60
C ASP A 174 11.62 0.60 2.01
N ARG A 175 11.70 0.66 0.68
CA ARG A 175 12.19 1.83 -0.04
C ARG A 175 11.10 2.34 -0.96
N VAL A 176 10.71 3.60 -0.82
CA VAL A 176 9.88 4.29 -1.80
C VAL A 176 10.74 5.30 -2.55
N GLY A 177 11.17 4.95 -3.75
CA GLY A 177 11.91 5.88 -4.63
C GLY A 177 10.93 6.69 -5.48
N ILE A 178 11.09 8.01 -5.53
CA ILE A 178 10.34 8.94 -6.40
C ILE A 178 11.31 9.51 -7.44
N VAL A 179 11.03 9.30 -8.73
CA VAL A 179 11.83 9.85 -9.84
C VAL A 179 11.06 11.00 -10.51
N ARG A 180 11.79 12.07 -10.86
CA ARG A 180 11.25 13.34 -11.39
C ARG A 180 11.73 13.63 -12.81
N ARG A 181 11.20 14.72 -13.39
CA ARG A 181 11.52 15.22 -14.74
C ARG A 181 13.01 15.58 -14.97
N CYS A 182 13.82 15.75 -13.92
CA CYS A 182 15.27 15.98 -14.03
C CYS A 182 16.12 14.70 -13.89
N ASP A 183 15.54 13.50 -14.01
CA ASP A 183 16.21 12.19 -13.83
C ASP A 183 16.81 11.91 -12.43
N ASP A 184 16.66 12.85 -11.49
CA ASP A 184 17.01 12.64 -10.08
C ASP A 184 16.05 11.66 -9.39
N VAL A 185 16.62 10.73 -8.62
CA VAL A 185 15.89 9.77 -7.77
C VAL A 185 15.92 10.25 -6.33
N ILE A 186 14.75 10.40 -5.71
CA ILE A 186 14.64 10.68 -4.28
C ILE A 186 14.11 9.44 -3.59
N GLU A 187 14.98 8.77 -2.85
CA GLU A 187 14.62 7.62 -2.02
C GLU A 187 14.01 8.10 -0.71
N ALA A 188 12.70 8.02 -0.55
CA ALA A 188 12.07 8.14 0.75
C ALA A 188 12.16 6.79 1.50
N LEU A 189 12.90 6.77 2.61
CA LEU A 189 12.96 5.62 3.52
C LEU A 189 11.83 5.73 4.55
N ALA A 190 10.77 4.93 4.37
CA ALA A 190 9.75 4.73 5.40
C ALA A 190 10.10 3.47 6.20
N GLN A 191 11.02 3.58 7.17
CA GLN A 191 11.30 2.45 8.07
C GLN A 191 10.14 2.25 9.05
N CYS A 192 9.29 1.27 8.81
CA CYS A 192 8.24 0.87 9.74
C CYS A 192 8.83 0.02 10.88
N ARG A 193 9.64 0.62 11.75
CA ARG A 193 10.00 0.03 13.04
C ARG A 193 9.04 0.60 14.08
N LYS A 194 8.12 -0.22 14.58
CA LYS A 194 7.26 0.02 15.77
C LYS A 194 7.19 1.50 16.19
N LEU A 195 6.23 2.25 15.66
CA LEU A 195 5.83 3.55 16.23
C LEU A 195 7.00 4.52 16.52
N ALA A 196 7.99 4.63 15.63
CA ALA A 196 8.95 5.74 15.61
C ALA A 196 9.61 5.82 14.22
N PHE A 197 9.22 6.81 13.41
CA PHE A 197 9.87 7.09 12.14
C PHE A 197 10.93 8.17 12.33
N TRP A 198 12.18 7.82 12.07
CA TRP A 198 13.22 8.79 11.73
C TRP A 198 13.16 8.99 10.22
N VAL A 199 12.88 10.21 9.79
CA VAL A 199 13.33 10.66 8.47
C VAL A 199 14.84 10.73 8.61
N ASP A 200 15.57 9.98 7.79
CA ASP A 200 17.03 10.05 7.78
C ASP A 200 17.44 11.53 7.60
N ASP A 201 18.27 12.07 8.50
CA ASP A 201 18.69 13.47 8.45
C ASP A 201 19.37 13.81 7.11
N GLU A 202 19.87 12.81 6.39
CA GLU A 202 20.38 12.93 5.02
C GLU A 202 19.32 13.39 4.00
N LEU A 203 18.06 12.95 4.12
CA LEU A 203 16.96 13.39 3.24
C LEU A 203 16.50 14.82 3.52
N LEU A 204 16.64 15.29 4.76
CA LEU A 204 16.34 16.67 5.14
C LEU A 204 17.43 17.63 4.65
N ASN A 205 18.67 17.16 4.50
CA ASN A 205 19.81 17.94 4.03
C ASN A 205 19.88 18.06 2.49
N LEU A 206 19.16 17.22 1.74
CA LEU A 206 19.05 17.33 0.27
C LEU A 206 18.25 18.54 -0.22
N PHE A 207 17.53 19.26 0.67
CA PHE A 207 16.65 20.38 0.32
C PHE A 207 16.91 21.66 1.15
N ARG A 208 18.09 21.79 1.78
CA ARG A 208 18.60 23.06 2.31
C ARG A 208 19.62 23.64 1.33
#